data_AF-A0A1Z4BTA6-F1
#
_entry.id   AF-A0A1Z4BTA6-F1
#
_cell.length_a   1.000
_cell.length_b   1.000
_cell.length_c   1.000
_cell.angle_alpha   90.00
_cell.angle_beta   90.00
_cell.angle_gamma   90.00
#
_symmetry.space_group_name_H-M   'P 1'
#
loop_
_entity.id
_entity.type
_entity.pdbx_description
1 polymer ?
#
loop_
_entity_poly.entity_id
_entity_poly.type
_entity_poly.pdbx_seq_one_letter_code
_entity_poly.pdbx_strand_id
1 'polypeptide(L)'
;MTSLITQKDQIIAQMRAELSTTIEEDRYYTEENITDCNAHLEAFLAQLKKSNQATDKQSYLAEAIQTLCEQLSTFNNPEEEEMPEFLWGFLYLGYTKELTDFIREAALAYGFKPIPTVIDLYYCRVEIGSFDWFSVVLGGIEEENFACLDYNPNTHQFYYDENPYGDPFPLPLYNVQVKPDYSELSFEVLSRDKLQHFCFLAQYPSDKVWIKTIYDLHTGQVLLTKRKKHWSSITLVTENGKVSELGATQYNNEGNIIPRAEEGGGFSVFTMGINEENKLQSRNEIADTKILFEKTFFTNPREEEWRLYELQHIAIQKGVVTITSTDVVRTRDENWQLITGTITPISLSYELKNSDFVLHFVEEVINTINH
;
A
#
# COMPACT_ATOMS: atom_id res chain seq x y z
N MET A 1 -0.80 -3.91 -35.92
CA MET A 1 0.65 -4.04 -36.21
C MET A 1 1.29 -2.75 -36.69
N THR A 2 0.95 -2.21 -37.87
CA THR A 2 1.59 -0.95 -38.36
C THR A 2 1.49 0.19 -37.34
N SER A 3 0.31 0.39 -36.74
CA SER A 3 0.12 1.37 -35.65
C SER A 3 1.03 1.13 -34.44
N LEU A 4 1.26 -0.13 -34.05
CA LEU A 4 2.13 -0.47 -32.91
C LEU A 4 3.59 -0.22 -33.23
N ILE A 5 4.03 -0.49 -34.47
CA ILE A 5 5.38 -0.15 -34.92
C ILE A 5 5.60 1.35 -34.84
N THR A 6 4.65 2.15 -35.34
CA THR A 6 4.73 3.62 -35.25
C THR A 6 4.78 4.12 -33.81
N GLN A 7 3.98 3.56 -32.91
CA GLN A 7 4.00 3.92 -31.48
C GLN A 7 5.34 3.57 -30.82
N LYS A 8 5.86 2.36 -31.05
CA LYS A 8 7.21 1.96 -30.61
C LYS A 8 8.26 2.97 -31.09
N ASP A 9 8.28 3.30 -32.37
CA ASP A 9 9.29 4.21 -32.95
C ASP A 9 9.19 5.62 -32.34
N GLN A 10 7.98 6.08 -31.99
CA GLN A 10 7.77 7.35 -31.29
C GLN A 10 8.34 7.33 -29.86
N ILE A 11 8.10 6.25 -29.11
CA ILE A 11 8.63 6.08 -27.75
C ILE A 11 10.17 6.10 -27.78
N ILE A 12 10.78 5.32 -28.67
CA ILE A 12 12.24 5.27 -28.81
C ILE A 12 12.82 6.64 -29.22
N ALA A 13 12.16 7.37 -30.11
CA ALA A 13 12.58 8.71 -30.49
C ALA A 13 12.50 9.70 -29.31
N GLN A 14 11.46 9.58 -28.48
CA GLN A 14 11.30 10.38 -27.26
C GLN A 14 12.43 10.08 -26.25
N MET A 15 12.70 8.81 -25.97
CA MET A 15 13.78 8.41 -25.05
C MET A 15 15.15 8.96 -25.46
N ARG A 16 15.45 8.95 -26.76
CA ARG A 16 16.68 9.54 -27.32
C ARG A 16 16.71 11.06 -27.21
N ALA A 17 15.57 11.72 -27.44
CA ALA A 17 15.46 13.16 -27.28
C ALA A 17 15.72 13.57 -25.83
N GLU A 18 15.10 12.88 -24.87
CA GLU A 18 15.31 13.08 -23.44
C GLU A 18 16.78 12.88 -23.07
N LEU A 19 17.40 11.76 -23.47
CA LEU A 19 18.82 11.47 -23.25
C LEU A 19 19.73 12.60 -23.73
N SER A 20 19.42 13.15 -24.92
CA SER A 20 20.23 14.20 -25.55
C SER A 20 20.14 15.55 -24.81
N THR A 21 19.04 15.80 -24.12
CA THR A 21 18.81 17.02 -23.35
C THR A 21 19.23 16.91 -21.89
N THR A 22 19.37 15.70 -21.36
CA THR A 22 19.80 15.43 -19.99
C THR A 22 21.33 15.43 -19.90
N ILE A 23 21.87 16.17 -18.92
CA ILE A 23 23.31 16.20 -18.63
C ILE A 23 23.77 14.82 -18.15
N GLU A 24 25.03 14.47 -18.42
CA GLU A 24 25.54 13.10 -18.19
C GLU A 24 25.35 12.60 -16.76
N GLU A 25 25.55 13.47 -15.77
CA GLU A 25 25.41 13.17 -14.33
C GLU A 25 23.96 12.84 -13.92
N ASP A 26 22.97 13.33 -14.68
CA ASP A 26 21.54 13.12 -14.41
C ASP A 26 20.93 12.01 -15.30
N ARG A 27 21.75 11.33 -16.12
CA ARG A 27 21.25 10.28 -17.02
C ARG A 27 20.99 9.00 -16.25
N TYR A 28 19.75 8.54 -16.37
CA TYR A 28 19.28 7.28 -15.81
C TYR A 28 19.51 6.07 -16.73
N TYR A 29 19.79 6.29 -18.02
CA TYR A 29 20.08 5.25 -19.00
C TYR A 29 21.03 5.77 -20.09
N THR A 30 21.54 4.85 -20.90
CA THR A 30 22.47 5.12 -22.01
C THR A 30 21.83 4.87 -23.38
N GLU A 31 22.50 5.29 -24.46
CA GLU A 31 22.08 4.96 -25.83
C GLU A 31 22.07 3.45 -26.11
N GLU A 32 22.94 2.70 -25.43
CA GLU A 32 22.96 1.23 -25.49
C GLU A 32 21.67 0.65 -24.89
N ASN A 33 21.26 1.13 -23.71
CA ASN A 33 20.01 0.68 -23.10
C ASN A 33 18.79 0.98 -23.99
N ILE A 34 18.73 2.15 -24.64
CA ILE A 34 17.64 2.48 -25.58
C ILE A 34 17.66 1.54 -26.80
N THR A 35 18.85 1.22 -27.31
CA THR A 35 19.02 0.32 -28.45
C THR A 35 18.53 -1.09 -28.11
N ASP A 36 18.87 -1.59 -26.93
CA ASP A 36 18.40 -2.88 -26.42
C ASP A 36 16.89 -2.88 -26.18
N CYS A 37 16.34 -1.83 -25.57
CA CYS A 37 14.90 -1.66 -25.40
C CYS A 37 14.18 -1.75 -26.76
N ASN A 38 14.67 -1.05 -27.79
CA ASN A 38 14.08 -1.13 -29.12
C ASN A 38 14.10 -2.56 -29.69
N ALA A 39 15.21 -3.28 -29.52
CA ALA A 39 15.33 -4.67 -29.99
C ALA A 39 14.36 -5.61 -29.25
N HIS A 40 14.22 -5.45 -27.93
CA HIS A 40 13.29 -6.21 -27.11
C HIS A 40 11.83 -5.96 -27.51
N LEU A 41 11.46 -4.69 -27.75
CA LEU A 41 10.12 -4.32 -28.25
C LEU A 41 9.85 -4.90 -29.66
N GLU A 42 10.85 -4.94 -30.54
CA GLU A 42 10.73 -5.57 -31.86
C GLU A 42 10.53 -7.09 -31.76
N ALA A 43 11.27 -7.75 -30.86
CA ALA A 43 11.10 -9.17 -30.57
C ALA A 43 9.69 -9.46 -30.02
N PHE A 44 9.21 -8.66 -29.07
CA PHE A 44 7.85 -8.75 -28.55
C PHE A 44 6.79 -8.60 -29.64
N LEU A 45 6.88 -7.58 -30.50
CA LEU A 45 5.97 -7.42 -31.64
C LEU A 45 5.99 -8.61 -32.60
N ALA A 46 7.15 -9.25 -32.78
CA ALA A 46 7.26 -10.47 -33.57
C ALA A 46 6.56 -11.67 -32.91
N GLN A 47 6.63 -11.81 -31.59
CA GLN A 47 5.85 -12.81 -30.85
C GLN A 47 4.34 -12.53 -30.98
N LEU A 48 3.90 -11.28 -30.81
CA LEU A 48 2.48 -10.91 -30.98
C LEU A 48 1.93 -11.33 -32.36
N LYS A 49 2.68 -11.13 -33.45
CA LYS A 49 2.27 -11.59 -34.81
C LYS A 49 2.03 -13.10 -34.88
N LYS A 50 2.82 -13.88 -34.16
CA LYS A 50 2.76 -15.35 -34.15
C LYS A 50 1.72 -15.90 -33.18
N SER A 51 1.17 -15.09 -32.27
CA SER A 51 0.23 -15.53 -31.23
C SER A 51 -1.00 -16.30 -31.75
N ASN A 52 -1.51 -15.98 -32.94
CA ASN A 52 -2.64 -16.69 -33.55
C ASN A 52 -2.30 -18.11 -34.03
N GLN A 53 -1.01 -18.47 -34.07
CA GLN A 53 -0.53 -19.79 -34.45
C GLN A 53 -0.27 -20.68 -33.22
N ALA A 54 -0.27 -20.11 -32.01
CA ALA A 54 -0.07 -20.85 -30.78
C ALA A 54 -1.33 -21.65 -30.41
N THR A 55 -1.14 -22.89 -29.96
CA THR A 55 -2.22 -23.76 -29.48
C THR A 55 -2.90 -23.18 -28.24
N ASP A 56 -2.10 -22.65 -27.30
CA ASP A 56 -2.58 -21.86 -26.17
C ASP A 56 -2.10 -20.43 -26.33
N LYS A 57 -2.96 -19.60 -26.93
CA LYS A 57 -2.68 -18.20 -27.20
C LYS A 57 -2.50 -17.38 -25.91
N GLN A 58 -3.22 -17.71 -24.84
CA GLN A 58 -3.17 -16.95 -23.60
C GLN A 58 -1.83 -17.14 -22.90
N SER A 59 -1.41 -18.40 -22.72
CA SER A 59 -0.11 -18.72 -22.10
C SER A 59 1.06 -18.21 -22.95
N TYR A 60 0.96 -18.32 -24.28
CA TYR A 60 1.98 -17.79 -25.20
C TYR A 60 2.14 -16.26 -25.09
N LEU A 61 1.02 -15.53 -24.97
CA LEU A 61 1.07 -14.08 -24.77
C LEU A 61 1.58 -13.72 -23.36
N ALA A 62 1.22 -14.49 -22.33
CA ALA A 62 1.74 -14.30 -20.98
C ALA A 62 3.27 -14.42 -20.94
N GLU A 63 3.82 -15.48 -21.54
CA GLU A 63 5.27 -15.69 -21.64
C GLU A 63 5.96 -14.55 -22.40
N ALA A 64 5.38 -14.10 -23.52
CA ALA A 64 5.95 -12.98 -24.27
C ALA A 64 5.95 -11.65 -23.49
N ILE A 65 4.92 -11.41 -22.66
CA ILE A 65 4.86 -10.24 -21.77
C ILE A 65 5.89 -10.37 -20.66
N GLN A 66 5.93 -11.52 -19.98
CA GLN A 66 6.89 -11.82 -18.91
C GLN A 66 8.32 -11.62 -19.39
N THR A 67 8.72 -12.25 -20.50
CA THR A 67 10.07 -12.10 -21.05
C THR A 67 10.42 -10.65 -21.34
N LEU A 68 9.50 -9.87 -21.91
CA LEU A 68 9.75 -8.45 -22.15
C LEU A 68 9.88 -7.67 -20.85
N CYS A 69 9.03 -7.96 -19.85
CA CYS A 69 9.08 -7.25 -18.58
C CYS A 69 10.37 -7.55 -17.82
N GLU A 70 10.80 -8.82 -17.77
CA GLU A 70 12.10 -9.23 -17.23
C GLU A 70 13.25 -8.48 -17.92
N GLN A 71 13.25 -8.44 -19.26
CA GLN A 71 14.26 -7.74 -20.07
C GLN A 71 14.27 -6.21 -19.89
N LEU A 72 13.14 -5.61 -19.49
CA LEU A 72 13.03 -4.18 -19.24
C LEU A 72 13.16 -3.82 -17.76
N SER A 73 13.11 -4.81 -16.87
CA SER A 73 13.22 -4.66 -15.41
C SER A 73 14.66 -4.48 -14.93
N THR A 74 15.62 -4.98 -15.71
CA THR A 74 17.05 -4.79 -15.53
C THR A 74 17.59 -4.20 -16.83
N PHE A 75 18.68 -3.44 -16.77
CA PHE A 75 19.35 -3.02 -18.01
C PHE A 75 20.18 -4.15 -18.64
N ASN A 76 19.70 -5.40 -18.55
CA ASN A 76 20.44 -6.64 -18.80
C ASN A 76 21.75 -6.71 -17.98
N ASN A 77 21.76 -6.12 -16.78
CA ASN A 77 22.91 -6.14 -15.89
C ASN A 77 22.78 -7.32 -14.91
N PRO A 78 23.67 -8.34 -14.98
CA PRO A 78 23.59 -9.51 -14.11
C PRO A 78 23.69 -9.18 -12.62
N GLU A 79 24.41 -8.11 -12.25
CA GLU A 79 24.48 -7.67 -10.86
C GLU A 79 23.14 -7.10 -10.37
N GLU A 80 22.36 -6.46 -11.25
CA GLU A 80 21.00 -5.98 -10.93
C GLU A 80 19.98 -7.12 -10.88
N GLU A 81 20.19 -8.20 -11.65
CA GLU A 81 19.36 -9.40 -11.55
C GLU A 81 19.50 -10.10 -10.20
N GLU A 82 20.71 -10.08 -9.62
CA GLU A 82 21.01 -10.68 -8.31
C GLU A 82 20.67 -9.78 -7.12
N MET A 83 20.37 -8.50 -7.35
CA MET A 83 20.02 -7.53 -6.30
C MET A 83 18.65 -6.88 -6.57
N PRO A 84 17.54 -7.55 -6.21
CA PRO A 84 16.18 -7.05 -6.42
C PRO A 84 15.93 -5.67 -5.82
N GLU A 85 16.62 -5.31 -4.73
CA GLU A 85 16.56 -3.98 -4.11
C GLU A 85 17.12 -2.85 -5.00
N PHE A 86 17.78 -3.17 -6.11
CA PHE A 86 18.43 -2.25 -7.03
C PHE A 86 17.95 -2.47 -8.47
N LEU A 87 16.65 -2.71 -8.69
CA LEU A 87 16.12 -2.82 -10.05
C LEU A 87 16.06 -1.45 -10.74
N TRP A 88 17.04 -1.18 -11.62
CA TRP A 88 17.19 0.07 -12.36
C TRP A 88 16.65 -0.01 -13.79
N GLY A 89 15.78 -0.95 -14.15
CA GLY A 89 15.28 -1.05 -15.52
C GLY A 89 14.32 0.07 -15.93
N PHE A 90 13.99 0.12 -17.22
CA PHE A 90 12.97 1.00 -17.78
C PHE A 90 11.59 0.84 -17.12
N LEU A 91 11.31 -0.33 -16.53
CA LEU A 91 10.08 -0.56 -15.76
C LEU A 91 10.02 0.15 -14.39
N TYR A 92 11.13 0.69 -13.86
CA TYR A 92 11.16 1.29 -12.52
C TYR A 92 11.66 2.75 -12.50
N LEU A 93 12.43 3.19 -13.51
CA LEU A 93 13.07 4.51 -13.51
C LEU A 93 12.20 5.68 -13.98
N GLY A 94 10.87 5.59 -13.86
CA GLY A 94 9.98 6.70 -14.19
C GLY A 94 9.78 6.99 -15.69
N TYR A 95 10.34 6.17 -16.58
CA TYR A 95 10.04 6.16 -18.04
C TYR A 95 8.91 5.19 -18.40
N THR A 96 8.23 4.70 -17.36
CA THR A 96 7.43 3.48 -17.40
C THR A 96 6.18 3.73 -18.19
N LYS A 97 5.48 4.84 -17.97
CA LYS A 97 4.08 4.97 -18.39
C LYS A 97 3.90 4.75 -19.89
N GLU A 98 4.65 5.39 -20.77
CA GLU A 98 4.51 5.21 -22.21
C GLU A 98 4.87 3.78 -22.67
N LEU A 99 5.92 3.20 -22.08
CA LEU A 99 6.35 1.83 -22.36
C LEU A 99 5.34 0.80 -21.84
N THR A 100 4.89 0.93 -20.60
CA THR A 100 3.93 0.04 -19.95
C THR A 100 2.55 0.16 -20.59
N ASP A 101 2.14 1.38 -20.99
CA ASP A 101 0.94 1.62 -21.82
C ASP A 101 1.06 0.86 -23.15
N PHE A 102 2.19 0.99 -23.85
CA PHE A 102 2.43 0.30 -25.12
C PHE A 102 2.36 -1.23 -24.98
N ILE A 103 3.06 -1.80 -23.99
CA ILE A 103 3.11 -3.25 -23.77
C ILE A 103 1.72 -3.79 -23.49
N ARG A 104 1.00 -3.14 -22.56
CA ARG A 104 -0.35 -3.51 -22.16
C ARG A 104 -1.33 -3.40 -23.32
N GLU A 105 -1.39 -2.25 -24.00
CA GLU A 105 -2.33 -2.04 -25.11
C GLU A 105 -2.03 -2.97 -26.30
N ALA A 106 -0.76 -3.25 -26.58
CA ALA A 106 -0.37 -4.22 -27.61
C ALA A 106 -0.83 -5.63 -27.24
N ALA A 107 -0.64 -6.07 -25.99
CA ALA A 107 -1.09 -7.36 -25.50
C ALA A 107 -2.63 -7.50 -25.61
N LEU A 108 -3.36 -6.50 -25.13
CA LEU A 108 -4.83 -6.47 -25.16
C LEU A 108 -5.37 -6.47 -26.61
N ALA A 109 -4.78 -5.67 -27.50
CA ALA A 109 -5.15 -5.64 -28.92
C ALA A 109 -4.93 -6.99 -29.63
N TYR A 110 -3.98 -7.79 -29.14
CA TYR A 110 -3.74 -9.14 -29.61
C TYR A 110 -4.56 -10.21 -28.87
N GLY A 111 -5.43 -9.82 -27.94
CA GLY A 111 -6.41 -10.68 -27.30
C GLY A 111 -5.94 -11.34 -26.01
N PHE A 112 -4.85 -10.84 -25.41
CA PHE A 112 -4.50 -11.20 -24.03
C PHE A 112 -5.63 -10.76 -23.10
N LYS A 113 -5.97 -11.60 -22.12
CA LYS A 113 -6.97 -11.28 -21.10
C LYS A 113 -6.35 -11.48 -19.72
N PRO A 114 -6.02 -10.41 -18.98
CA PRO A 114 -5.54 -10.54 -17.61
C PRO A 114 -6.52 -11.36 -16.77
N ILE A 115 -6.03 -12.41 -16.12
CA ILE A 115 -6.85 -13.26 -15.25
C ILE A 115 -6.92 -12.59 -13.88
N PRO A 116 -8.12 -12.31 -13.34
CA PRO A 116 -8.25 -11.65 -12.05
C PRO A 116 -7.79 -12.57 -10.92
N THR A 117 -6.87 -12.09 -10.10
CA THR A 117 -6.60 -12.59 -8.76
C THR A 117 -7.63 -11.99 -7.82
N VAL A 118 -8.53 -12.82 -7.31
CA VAL A 118 -9.60 -12.39 -6.39
C VAL A 118 -9.09 -12.51 -4.96
N ILE A 119 -9.13 -11.41 -4.21
CA ILE A 119 -8.62 -11.31 -2.85
C ILE A 119 -9.75 -10.78 -1.95
N ASP A 120 -10.13 -11.56 -0.94
CA ASP A 120 -11.04 -11.10 0.09
C ASP A 120 -10.33 -10.11 1.02
N LEU A 121 -10.92 -8.93 1.26
CA LEU A 121 -10.40 -7.97 2.20
C LEU A 121 -10.65 -8.43 3.62
N TYR A 122 -9.62 -9.01 4.25
CA TYR A 122 -9.62 -9.30 5.68
C TYR A 122 -8.65 -8.40 6.45
N TYR A 123 -7.70 -7.77 5.77
CA TYR A 123 -6.73 -6.82 6.32
C TYR A 123 -6.64 -5.56 5.44
N CYS A 124 -6.76 -4.39 6.06
CA CYS A 124 -6.47 -3.10 5.43
C CYS A 124 -5.61 -2.28 6.38
N ARG A 125 -4.52 -1.70 5.88
CA ARG A 125 -3.67 -0.76 6.62
C ARG A 125 -3.51 0.51 5.82
N VAL A 126 -3.51 1.64 6.50
CA VAL A 126 -3.06 2.92 5.96
C VAL A 126 -2.06 3.56 6.88
N GLU A 127 -1.04 4.14 6.28
CA GLU A 127 -0.15 5.09 6.91
C GLU A 127 -0.27 6.46 6.23
N ILE A 128 -0.53 7.47 7.03
CA ILE A 128 -0.66 8.87 6.62
C ILE A 128 0.48 9.61 7.31
N GLY A 129 1.56 9.94 6.58
CA GLY A 129 2.87 10.25 7.15
C GLY A 129 3.57 11.46 6.53
N SER A 130 4.84 11.68 6.90
CA SER A 130 5.61 12.86 6.48
C SER A 130 6.07 12.84 5.02
N PHE A 131 6.24 11.65 4.44
CA PHE A 131 6.64 11.45 3.04
C PHE A 131 5.43 11.06 2.19
N ASP A 132 4.59 10.18 2.74
CA ASP A 132 3.42 9.64 2.05
C ASP A 132 2.12 10.20 2.59
N TRP A 133 1.24 10.48 1.66
CA TRP A 133 -0.10 10.95 1.95
C TRP A 133 -1.01 9.84 2.40
N PHE A 134 -0.93 8.73 1.67
CA PHE A 134 -1.64 7.50 1.88
C PHE A 134 -0.73 6.40 1.33
N SER A 135 -0.12 5.63 2.22
CA SER A 135 0.44 4.33 1.90
C SER A 135 -0.55 3.28 2.39
N VAL A 136 -1.05 2.44 1.50
CA VAL A 136 -2.16 1.53 1.77
C VAL A 136 -1.74 0.09 1.48
N VAL A 137 -2.02 -0.82 2.41
CA VAL A 137 -1.91 -2.27 2.18
C VAL A 137 -3.32 -2.86 2.21
N LEU A 138 -3.68 -3.59 1.16
CA LEU A 138 -4.98 -4.25 1.01
C LEU A 138 -4.84 -5.76 0.89
N GLY A 139 -5.72 -6.52 1.55
CA GLY A 139 -5.86 -7.96 1.37
C GLY A 139 -5.29 -8.72 2.55
N GLY A 140 -3.98 -8.71 2.75
CA GLY A 140 -3.31 -9.56 3.73
C GLY A 140 -2.04 -9.01 4.36
N ILE A 141 -1.45 -9.84 5.22
CA ILE A 141 -0.17 -9.60 5.92
C ILE A 141 0.95 -10.48 5.33
N GLU A 142 0.59 -11.54 4.60
CA GLU A 142 1.52 -12.50 3.98
C GLU A 142 1.70 -12.21 2.47
N GLU A 143 2.94 -12.37 1.99
CA GLU A 143 3.50 -11.91 0.69
C GLU A 143 2.66 -12.22 -0.58
N GLU A 144 1.77 -13.19 -0.56
CA GLU A 144 1.05 -13.63 -1.77
C GLU A 144 -0.37 -13.07 -1.92
N ASN A 145 -0.93 -12.39 -0.92
CA ASN A 145 -2.34 -11.99 -0.90
C ASN A 145 -2.58 -10.52 -0.59
N PHE A 146 -1.63 -9.63 -0.92
CA PHE A 146 -1.83 -8.20 -0.73
C PHE A 146 -1.33 -7.34 -1.91
N ALA A 147 -1.78 -6.08 -1.94
CA ALA A 147 -1.17 -5.03 -2.72
C ALA A 147 -0.79 -3.85 -1.83
N CYS A 148 0.42 -3.34 -2.02
CA CYS A 148 0.88 -2.09 -1.44
C CYS A 148 0.66 -0.96 -2.45
N LEU A 149 -0.01 0.11 -2.05
CA LEU A 149 -0.37 1.23 -2.89
C LEU A 149 0.07 2.55 -2.26
N ASP A 150 0.87 3.33 -2.98
CA ASP A 150 1.32 4.64 -2.53
C ASP A 150 0.69 5.77 -3.34
N TYR A 151 0.11 6.74 -2.64
CA TYR A 151 -0.53 7.90 -3.25
C TYR A 151 0.49 8.99 -3.57
N ASN A 152 0.59 9.34 -4.84
CA ASN A 152 1.37 10.48 -5.27
C ASN A 152 0.52 11.76 -5.29
N PRO A 153 0.84 12.76 -4.46
CA PRO A 153 0.08 14.01 -4.38
C PRO A 153 0.28 14.94 -5.57
N ASN A 154 1.26 14.68 -6.44
CA ASN A 154 1.51 15.53 -7.61
C ASN A 154 0.69 15.04 -8.83
N THR A 155 0.52 13.73 -8.97
CA THR A 155 -0.29 13.13 -10.05
C THR A 155 -1.72 12.82 -9.60
N HIS A 156 -1.99 12.85 -8.30
CA HIS A 156 -3.26 12.50 -7.67
C HIS A 156 -3.69 11.07 -7.98
N GLN A 157 -2.73 10.15 -8.07
CA GLN A 157 -2.95 8.75 -8.39
C GLN A 157 -2.18 7.86 -7.42
N PHE A 158 -2.72 6.67 -7.20
CA PHE A 158 -1.98 5.57 -6.57
C PHE A 158 -1.08 4.86 -7.58
N TYR A 159 0.04 4.36 -7.09
CA TYR A 159 0.96 3.44 -7.76
C TYR A 159 1.03 2.16 -6.95
N TYR A 160 1.23 1.04 -7.62
CA TYR A 160 1.55 -0.23 -6.96
C TYR A 160 3.02 -0.23 -6.59
N ASP A 161 3.34 -0.52 -5.33
CA ASP A 161 4.72 -0.72 -4.89
C ASP A 161 5.05 -2.22 -4.97
N GLU A 162 5.94 -2.57 -5.90
CA GLU A 162 6.39 -3.96 -6.07
C GLU A 162 7.44 -4.38 -5.02
N ASN A 163 8.01 -3.44 -4.26
CA ASN A 163 9.00 -3.72 -3.21
C ASN A 163 8.60 -3.10 -1.85
N PRO A 164 7.51 -3.59 -1.22
CA PRO A 164 6.97 -3.01 0.02
C PRO A 164 7.89 -3.13 1.25
N TYR A 165 9.01 -3.86 1.14
CA TYR A 165 9.96 -4.09 2.23
C TYR A 165 11.30 -3.34 2.04
N GLY A 166 11.46 -2.60 0.93
CA GLY A 166 12.68 -1.87 0.59
C GLY A 166 12.39 -0.48 0.04
N ASP A 167 13.25 -0.01 -0.88
CA ASP A 167 12.97 1.22 -1.61
C ASP A 167 11.79 0.99 -2.58
N PRO A 168 10.82 1.92 -2.64
CA PRO A 168 9.58 1.70 -3.36
C PRO A 168 9.81 1.64 -4.87
N PHE A 169 9.14 0.70 -5.52
CA PHE A 169 9.16 0.51 -6.97
C PHE A 169 7.78 0.83 -7.56
N PRO A 170 7.50 2.12 -7.83
CA PRO A 170 6.17 2.58 -8.18
C PRO A 170 5.81 2.19 -9.62
N LEU A 171 4.81 1.32 -9.75
CA LEU A 171 4.23 0.92 -11.02
C LEU A 171 2.85 1.56 -11.21
N PRO A 172 2.52 2.06 -12.42
CA PRO A 172 1.24 2.67 -12.68
C PRO A 172 0.09 1.66 -12.57
N LEU A 173 -1.03 2.12 -11.99
CA LEU A 173 -2.28 1.35 -11.99
C LEU A 173 -3.07 1.60 -13.27
N TYR A 174 -3.65 0.53 -13.81
CA TYR A 174 -4.48 0.54 -15.00
C TYR A 174 -5.89 0.07 -14.70
N ASN A 175 -6.86 0.51 -15.52
CA ASN A 175 -8.24 0.04 -15.44
C ASN A 175 -8.83 0.05 -14.00
N VAL A 176 -8.50 1.06 -13.20
CA VAL A 176 -9.00 1.17 -11.82
C VAL A 176 -10.53 1.32 -11.86
N GLN A 177 -11.24 0.35 -11.31
CA GLN A 177 -12.69 0.23 -11.35
C GLN A 177 -13.25 -0.14 -9.98
N VAL A 178 -14.47 0.30 -9.71
CA VAL A 178 -15.23 -0.10 -8.52
C VAL A 178 -16.64 -0.50 -8.90
N LYS A 179 -17.24 -1.42 -8.14
CA LYS A 179 -18.69 -1.64 -8.21
C LYS A 179 -19.44 -0.42 -7.64
N PRO A 180 -20.66 -0.11 -8.13
CA PRO A 180 -21.43 1.05 -7.66
C PRO A 180 -21.74 1.07 -6.16
N ASP A 181 -21.76 -0.10 -5.51
CA ASP A 181 -21.98 -0.24 -4.07
C ASP A 181 -20.68 -0.43 -3.27
N TYR A 182 -19.53 -0.20 -3.92
CA TYR A 182 -18.17 -0.31 -3.40
C TYR A 182 -17.85 -1.69 -2.80
N SER A 183 -18.55 -2.75 -3.21
CA SER A 183 -18.23 -4.11 -2.74
C SER A 183 -16.95 -4.68 -3.35
N GLU A 184 -16.41 -4.03 -4.38
CA GLU A 184 -15.27 -4.51 -5.14
C GLU A 184 -14.46 -3.35 -5.69
N LEU A 185 -13.13 -3.45 -5.58
CA LEU A 185 -12.13 -2.62 -6.23
C LEU A 185 -11.28 -3.51 -7.13
N SER A 186 -11.08 -3.13 -8.38
CA SER A 186 -10.17 -3.85 -9.28
C SER A 186 -9.24 -2.92 -10.02
N PHE A 187 -8.05 -3.39 -10.31
CA PHE A 187 -7.08 -2.70 -11.15
C PHE A 187 -6.09 -3.69 -11.77
N GLU A 188 -5.42 -3.24 -12.83
CA GLU A 188 -4.37 -3.96 -13.51
C GLU A 188 -3.00 -3.30 -13.23
N VAL A 189 -1.93 -4.08 -13.18
CA VAL A 189 -0.55 -3.57 -13.08
C VAL A 189 0.36 -4.41 -13.95
N LEU A 190 1.27 -3.76 -14.68
CA LEU A 190 2.33 -4.44 -15.42
C LEU A 190 3.57 -4.50 -14.52
N SER A 191 3.79 -5.66 -13.92
CA SER A 191 4.87 -5.92 -12.96
C SER A 191 6.00 -6.69 -13.64
N ARG A 192 7.15 -6.89 -12.96
CA ARG A 192 8.33 -7.56 -13.53
C ARG A 192 8.01 -8.85 -14.27
N ASP A 193 7.12 -9.64 -13.68
CA ASP A 193 6.92 -11.02 -14.10
C ASP A 193 5.64 -11.18 -14.94
N LYS A 194 4.69 -10.23 -14.87
CA LYS A 194 3.36 -10.39 -15.48
C LYS A 194 2.52 -9.12 -15.48
N LEU A 195 1.57 -9.09 -16.41
CA LEU A 195 0.39 -8.22 -16.33
C LEU A 195 -0.63 -8.84 -15.35
N GLN A 196 -0.70 -8.27 -14.16
CA GLN A 196 -1.58 -8.70 -13.08
C GLN A 196 -2.92 -7.96 -13.13
N HIS A 197 -3.98 -8.61 -12.65
CA HIS A 197 -5.28 -8.01 -12.43
C HIS A 197 -5.74 -8.36 -11.02
N PHE A 198 -5.78 -7.37 -10.14
CA PHE A 198 -6.26 -7.53 -8.78
C PHE A 198 -7.75 -7.22 -8.69
N CYS A 199 -8.48 -8.03 -7.92
CA CYS A 199 -9.89 -7.84 -7.61
C CYS A 199 -10.09 -8.03 -6.11
N PHE A 200 -10.22 -6.93 -5.38
CA PHE A 200 -10.41 -6.91 -3.92
C PHE A 200 -11.90 -6.90 -3.58
N LEU A 201 -12.34 -7.87 -2.78
CA LEU A 201 -13.73 -8.03 -2.37
C LEU A 201 -13.95 -7.61 -0.91
N ALA A 202 -14.86 -6.67 -0.68
CA ALA A 202 -15.28 -6.28 0.66
C ALA A 202 -15.96 -7.45 1.40
N GLN A 203 -15.46 -7.79 2.59
CA GLN A 203 -16.05 -8.80 3.48
C GLN A 203 -16.84 -8.17 4.63
N TYR A 204 -16.44 -6.96 5.01
CA TYR A 204 -17.02 -6.21 6.12
C TYR A 204 -17.52 -4.84 5.63
N PRO A 205 -18.52 -4.23 6.31
CA PRO A 205 -19.03 -2.91 5.92
C PRO A 205 -17.94 -1.84 5.84
N SER A 206 -16.94 -1.89 6.73
CA SER A 206 -15.79 -0.97 6.73
C SER A 206 -14.97 -1.02 5.46
N ASP A 207 -14.89 -2.18 4.80
CA ASP A 207 -14.07 -2.39 3.61
C ASP A 207 -14.62 -1.58 2.43
N LYS A 208 -15.94 -1.34 2.40
CA LYS A 208 -16.56 -0.46 1.40
C LYS A 208 -16.10 0.99 1.54
N VAL A 209 -15.87 1.45 2.78
CA VAL A 209 -15.32 2.78 3.07
C VAL A 209 -13.87 2.87 2.58
N TRP A 210 -13.08 1.82 2.81
CA TRP A 210 -11.72 1.68 2.28
C TRP A 210 -11.69 1.77 0.75
N ILE A 211 -12.47 0.91 0.07
CA ILE A 211 -12.56 0.85 -1.39
C ILE A 211 -12.97 2.21 -1.97
N LYS A 212 -14.00 2.84 -1.41
CA LYS A 212 -14.47 4.15 -1.85
C LYS A 212 -13.37 5.20 -1.71
N THR A 213 -12.71 5.26 -0.56
CA THR A 213 -11.67 6.26 -0.26
C THR A 213 -10.49 6.14 -1.22
N ILE A 214 -10.03 4.92 -1.48
CA ILE A 214 -8.91 4.64 -2.40
C ILE A 214 -9.29 5.04 -3.83
N TYR A 215 -10.50 4.70 -4.28
CA TYR A 215 -10.97 5.06 -5.61
C TYR A 215 -11.14 6.58 -5.79
N ASP A 216 -11.74 7.25 -4.82
CA ASP A 216 -11.95 8.71 -4.86
C ASP A 216 -10.61 9.46 -4.85
N LEU A 217 -9.62 8.96 -4.11
CA LEU A 217 -8.25 9.48 -4.14
C LEU A 217 -7.59 9.26 -5.50
N HIS A 218 -7.62 8.02 -6.03
CA HIS A 218 -7.00 7.67 -7.32
C HIS A 218 -7.57 8.48 -8.49
N THR A 219 -8.86 8.82 -8.43
CA THR A 219 -9.55 9.59 -9.47
C THR A 219 -9.50 11.10 -9.24
N GLY A 220 -8.78 11.56 -8.21
CA GLY A 220 -8.57 12.97 -7.91
C GLY A 220 -9.80 13.72 -7.38
N GLN A 221 -10.78 13.03 -6.80
CA GLN A 221 -12.06 13.63 -6.40
C GLN A 221 -12.00 14.44 -5.09
N VAL A 222 -11.07 14.12 -4.18
CA VAL A 222 -11.22 14.50 -2.75
C VAL A 222 -10.00 15.16 -2.10
N LEU A 223 -8.78 14.92 -2.60
CA LEU A 223 -7.56 15.48 -2.00
C LEU A 223 -6.66 16.12 -3.05
N LEU A 224 -6.60 17.45 -3.04
CA LEU A 224 -5.87 18.24 -4.04
C LEU A 224 -4.74 19.11 -3.45
N THR A 225 -4.53 19.07 -2.13
CA THR A 225 -3.62 19.98 -1.43
C THR A 225 -2.43 19.26 -0.83
N LYS A 226 -1.30 19.99 -0.63
CA LYS A 226 -0.09 19.45 -0.01
C LYS A 226 -0.09 19.42 1.55
N ARG A 227 0.73 18.57 2.18
CA ARG A 227 0.56 18.08 3.56
C ARG A 227 1.15 19.13 4.43
N LYS A 228 0.45 19.50 5.47
CA LYS A 228 0.98 20.49 6.40
C LYS A 228 1.86 19.78 7.41
N LYS A 229 3.04 20.35 7.69
CA LYS A 229 4.02 19.78 8.63
C LYS A 229 3.47 19.54 10.03
N HIS A 230 2.51 20.37 10.47
CA HIS A 230 1.85 20.26 11.76
C HIS A 230 0.67 19.28 11.79
N TRP A 231 0.37 18.61 10.67
CA TRP A 231 -0.67 17.58 10.66
C TRP A 231 -0.16 16.30 11.32
N SER A 232 -1.03 15.66 12.08
CA SER A 232 -0.78 14.37 12.72
C SER A 232 -0.49 13.31 11.68
N SER A 233 0.49 12.46 11.97
CA SER A 233 0.62 11.19 11.24
C SER A 233 -0.34 10.19 11.85
N ILE A 234 -1.00 9.38 11.03
CA ILE A 234 -2.04 8.44 11.45
C ILE A 234 -1.72 7.07 10.85
N THR A 235 -1.78 6.04 11.69
CA THR A 235 -1.80 4.65 11.25
C THR A 235 -3.15 4.08 11.63
N LEU A 236 -3.89 3.54 10.67
CA LEU A 236 -5.14 2.83 10.91
C LEU A 236 -5.05 1.45 10.26
N VAL A 237 -5.33 0.42 11.06
CA VAL A 237 -5.38 -0.96 10.60
C VAL A 237 -6.73 -1.55 11.00
N THR A 238 -7.42 -2.10 10.01
CA THR A 238 -8.61 -2.91 10.23
C THR A 238 -8.32 -4.35 9.85
N GLU A 239 -8.72 -5.25 10.72
CA GLU A 239 -8.60 -6.67 10.51
C GLU A 239 -9.90 -7.38 10.91
N ASN A 240 -10.41 -8.25 10.03
CA ASN A 240 -11.65 -9.00 10.26
C ASN A 240 -12.83 -8.10 10.69
N GLY A 241 -12.96 -6.94 10.04
CA GLY A 241 -14.00 -5.95 10.33
C GLY A 241 -13.85 -5.24 11.67
N LYS A 242 -12.66 -5.28 12.30
CA LYS A 242 -12.38 -4.63 13.59
C LYS A 242 -11.12 -3.77 13.51
N VAL A 243 -11.01 -2.79 14.39
CA VAL A 243 -9.76 -2.02 14.54
C VAL A 243 -8.72 -2.92 15.21
N SER A 244 -7.65 -3.24 14.50
CA SER A 244 -6.50 -3.95 15.08
C SER A 244 -5.42 -2.98 15.54
N GLU A 245 -5.28 -1.83 14.87
CA GLU A 245 -4.38 -0.74 15.25
C GLU A 245 -4.99 0.63 14.93
N LEU A 246 -4.87 1.58 15.85
CA LEU A 246 -5.05 3.01 15.55
C LEU A 246 -4.02 3.80 16.34
N GLY A 247 -3.14 4.48 15.63
CA GLY A 247 -2.08 5.31 16.21
C GLY A 247 -2.08 6.69 15.61
N ALA A 248 -1.69 7.67 16.43
CA ALA A 248 -1.40 9.01 15.94
C ALA A 248 -0.13 9.56 16.55
N THR A 249 0.71 10.17 15.72
CA THR A 249 1.84 11.01 16.16
C THR A 249 1.46 12.47 15.91
N GLN A 250 1.56 13.28 16.96
CA GLN A 250 1.14 14.69 16.92
C GLN A 250 2.35 15.59 16.72
N TYR A 251 2.13 16.70 16.02
CA TYR A 251 3.17 17.68 15.73
C TYR A 251 2.74 19.06 16.23
N ASN A 252 3.71 19.83 16.69
CA ASN A 252 3.51 21.23 17.02
C ASN A 252 3.45 22.08 15.72
N ASN A 253 3.25 23.40 15.86
CA ASN A 253 3.09 24.29 14.71
C ASN A 253 4.36 24.39 13.85
N GLU A 254 5.53 24.16 14.44
CA GLU A 254 6.82 24.11 13.77
C GLU A 254 7.08 22.78 13.05
N GLY A 255 6.24 21.77 13.27
CA GLY A 255 6.39 20.43 12.71
C GLY A 255 7.28 19.49 13.53
N ASN A 256 7.54 19.80 14.79
CA ASN A 256 8.24 18.92 15.73
C ASN A 256 7.26 17.97 16.41
N ILE A 257 7.69 16.73 16.66
CA ILE A 257 6.88 15.74 17.37
C ILE A 257 6.59 16.23 18.79
N ILE A 258 5.33 16.15 19.20
CA ILE A 258 4.92 16.33 20.60
C ILE A 258 5.08 14.98 21.30
N PRO A 259 5.92 14.87 22.35
CA PRO A 259 6.10 13.63 23.09
C PRO A 259 4.78 13.03 23.58
N ARG A 260 4.61 11.71 23.48
CA ARG A 260 3.36 11.03 23.86
C ARG A 260 2.99 11.25 25.34
N ALA A 261 3.97 11.44 26.22
CA ALA A 261 3.76 11.71 27.63
C ALA A 261 3.29 13.14 27.94
N GLU A 262 3.30 14.05 26.95
CA GLU A 262 2.88 15.43 27.11
C GLU A 262 1.40 15.64 26.74
N GLU A 263 0.85 16.78 27.18
CA GLU A 263 -0.48 17.21 26.76
C GLU A 263 -0.50 17.48 25.24
N GLY A 264 -1.53 16.97 24.56
CA GLY A 264 -1.59 17.02 23.09
C GLY A 264 -0.64 16.06 22.36
N GLY A 265 0.07 15.19 23.09
CA GLY A 265 0.82 14.08 22.51
C GLY A 265 -0.06 13.04 21.81
N GLY A 266 0.60 12.17 21.04
CA GLY A 266 -0.04 11.08 20.31
C GLY A 266 -0.60 9.95 21.18
N PHE A 267 -1.29 8.99 20.55
CA PHE A 267 -1.83 7.80 21.21
C PHE A 267 -1.56 6.54 20.38
N SER A 268 -1.78 5.37 20.98
CA SER A 268 -1.68 4.08 20.31
C SER A 268 -2.68 3.09 20.89
N VAL A 269 -3.49 2.53 20.00
CA VAL A 269 -4.36 1.39 20.19
C VAL A 269 -3.82 0.27 19.32
N PHE A 270 -3.66 -0.93 19.86
CA PHE A 270 -3.02 -2.04 19.14
C PHE A 270 -3.50 -3.39 19.67
N THR A 271 -3.49 -4.39 18.81
CA THR A 271 -3.88 -5.77 19.15
C THR A 271 -2.65 -6.61 19.43
N MET A 272 -2.71 -7.38 20.52
CA MET A 272 -1.67 -8.35 20.87
C MET A 272 -2.27 -9.69 21.28
N GLY A 273 -1.53 -10.76 21.03
CA GLY A 273 -1.80 -12.07 21.58
C GLY A 273 -1.34 -12.16 23.04
N ILE A 274 -2.05 -12.96 23.83
CA ILE A 274 -1.57 -13.49 25.10
C ILE A 274 -1.31 -14.97 24.93
N ASN A 275 -0.09 -15.40 25.21
CA ASN A 275 0.34 -16.77 25.00
C ASN A 275 0.08 -17.67 26.21
N GLU A 276 0.39 -18.95 26.08
CA GLU A 276 0.22 -19.94 27.16
C GLU A 276 1.11 -19.71 28.38
N GLU A 277 2.18 -18.94 28.23
CA GLU A 277 3.02 -18.47 29.33
C GLU A 277 2.51 -17.17 29.97
N ASN A 278 1.34 -16.68 29.56
CA ASN A 278 0.74 -15.42 30.03
C ASN A 278 1.65 -14.20 29.77
N LYS A 279 2.32 -14.20 28.61
CA LYS A 279 3.09 -13.08 28.07
C LYS A 279 2.40 -12.50 26.85
N LEU A 280 2.67 -11.22 26.59
CA LEU A 280 2.29 -10.59 25.33
C LEU A 280 3.13 -11.18 24.22
N GLN A 281 2.50 -11.52 23.10
CA GLN A 281 3.16 -12.03 21.90
C GLN A 281 2.56 -11.34 20.68
N SER A 282 3.41 -10.83 19.79
CA SER A 282 2.94 -10.34 18.49
C SER A 282 2.59 -11.52 17.57
N ARG A 283 1.60 -11.36 16.70
CA ARG A 283 1.21 -12.44 15.77
C ARG A 283 2.35 -12.85 14.83
N ASN A 284 3.18 -11.88 14.46
CA ASN A 284 4.31 -12.09 13.55
C ASN A 284 5.61 -12.46 14.29
N GLU A 285 5.55 -12.66 15.61
CA GLU A 285 6.70 -13.07 16.41
C GLU A 285 6.93 -14.57 16.26
N ILE A 286 8.11 -14.96 15.77
CA ILE A 286 8.55 -16.35 15.75
C ILE A 286 8.84 -16.78 17.20
N ALA A 287 7.94 -17.57 17.79
CA ALA A 287 8.09 -18.09 19.14
C ALA A 287 7.55 -19.52 19.27
N ASP A 288 8.13 -20.28 20.21
CA ASP A 288 7.72 -21.66 20.53
C ASP A 288 6.40 -21.76 21.30
N THR A 289 5.77 -20.62 21.59
CA THR A 289 4.56 -20.50 22.40
C THR A 289 3.34 -20.19 21.55
N LYS A 290 2.20 -20.77 21.90
CA LYS A 290 0.93 -20.52 21.20
C LYS A 290 0.18 -19.32 21.78
N ILE A 291 -0.29 -18.41 20.92
CA ILE A 291 -1.28 -17.38 21.29
C ILE A 291 -2.61 -18.06 21.66
N LEU A 292 -3.07 -17.85 22.89
CA LEU A 292 -4.33 -18.39 23.39
C LEU A 292 -5.52 -17.52 22.99
N PHE A 293 -5.34 -16.21 23.05
CA PHE A 293 -6.36 -15.24 22.68
C PHE A 293 -5.73 -13.89 22.34
N GLU A 294 -6.39 -13.13 21.47
CA GLU A 294 -5.99 -11.77 21.10
C GLU A 294 -6.90 -10.75 21.76
N LYS A 295 -6.30 -9.63 22.15
CA LYS A 295 -6.98 -8.48 22.77
C LYS A 295 -6.42 -7.19 22.24
N THR A 296 -7.28 -6.20 22.11
CA THR A 296 -6.89 -4.85 21.74
C THR A 296 -6.67 -4.03 23.00
N PHE A 297 -5.56 -3.31 23.03
CA PHE A 297 -5.07 -2.56 24.18
C PHE A 297 -4.77 -1.12 23.81
N PHE A 298 -4.68 -0.27 24.83
CA PHE A 298 -4.03 1.02 24.76
C PHE A 298 -3.27 1.33 26.05
N THR A 299 -2.38 2.30 25.98
CA THR A 299 -1.64 2.82 27.14
C THR A 299 -2.07 4.26 27.44
N ASN A 300 -1.93 4.67 28.70
CA ASN A 300 -1.92 6.09 29.05
C ASN A 300 -0.46 6.54 29.18
N PRO A 301 0.16 7.13 28.14
CA PRO A 301 1.57 7.48 28.15
C PRO A 301 1.93 8.59 29.16
N ARG A 302 0.94 9.22 29.78
CA ARG A 302 1.13 10.26 30.81
C ARG A 302 1.27 9.68 32.22
N GLU A 303 0.99 8.39 32.38
CA GLU A 303 1.21 7.69 33.65
C GLU A 303 2.65 7.21 33.75
N GLU A 304 3.23 7.32 34.96
CA GLU A 304 4.59 6.80 35.23
C GLU A 304 4.61 5.26 35.23
N GLU A 305 3.51 4.63 35.68
CA GLU A 305 3.38 3.19 35.72
C GLU A 305 2.96 2.62 34.37
N TRP A 306 3.65 1.55 33.95
CA TRP A 306 3.25 0.81 32.76
C TRP A 306 1.96 0.04 33.00
N ARG A 307 0.92 0.37 32.23
CA ARG A 307 -0.40 -0.29 32.26
C ARG A 307 -0.95 -0.46 30.85
N LEU A 308 -1.53 -1.64 30.60
CA LEU A 308 -2.32 -1.91 29.41
C LEU A 308 -3.79 -1.96 29.76
N TYR A 309 -4.54 -1.05 29.18
CA TYR A 309 -5.98 -0.96 29.32
C TYR A 309 -6.62 -1.77 28.20
N GLU A 310 -7.45 -2.76 28.53
CA GLU A 310 -8.19 -3.52 27.52
C GLU A 310 -9.26 -2.61 26.89
N LEU A 311 -9.27 -2.52 25.56
CA LEU A 311 -10.16 -1.63 24.82
C LEU A 311 -11.62 -2.12 24.94
N GLN A 312 -12.51 -1.22 25.36
CA GLN A 312 -13.95 -1.44 25.29
C GLN A 312 -14.54 -0.84 24.01
N HIS A 313 -14.20 0.43 23.75
CA HIS A 313 -14.79 1.19 22.66
C HIS A 313 -13.84 2.28 22.19
N ILE A 314 -13.92 2.59 20.90
CA ILE A 314 -13.26 3.72 20.28
C ILE A 314 -14.26 4.48 19.42
N ALA A 315 -14.29 5.79 19.57
CA ALA A 315 -15.13 6.69 18.79
C ALA A 315 -14.29 7.83 18.24
N ILE A 316 -14.70 8.35 17.08
CA ILE A 316 -14.16 9.58 16.52
C ILE A 316 -15.32 10.48 16.19
N GLN A 317 -15.25 11.74 16.60
CA GLN A 317 -16.23 12.74 16.23
C GLN A 317 -15.54 14.08 16.01
N LYS A 318 -15.65 14.63 14.80
CA LYS A 318 -15.08 15.95 14.46
C LYS A 318 -13.59 16.04 14.80
N GLY A 319 -12.84 14.98 14.51
CA GLY A 319 -11.40 14.89 14.77
C GLY A 319 -11.01 14.61 16.23
N VAL A 320 -11.96 14.48 17.16
CA VAL A 320 -11.67 14.05 18.54
C VAL A 320 -11.85 12.54 18.64
N VAL A 321 -10.77 11.84 18.99
CA VAL A 321 -10.74 10.40 19.27
C VAL A 321 -10.99 10.20 20.75
N THR A 322 -11.98 9.38 21.10
CA THR A 322 -12.27 8.96 22.47
C THR A 322 -12.04 7.45 22.59
N ILE A 323 -11.22 7.06 23.55
CA ILE A 323 -10.81 5.66 23.80
C ILE A 323 -11.25 5.30 25.22
N THR A 324 -12.07 4.26 25.34
CA THR A 324 -12.61 3.82 26.63
C THR A 324 -12.14 2.40 26.93
N SER A 325 -11.65 2.18 28.16
CA SER A 325 -11.25 0.84 28.62
C SER A 325 -12.43 0.03 29.13
N THR A 326 -12.26 -1.28 29.23
CA THR A 326 -13.09 -2.11 30.12
C THR A 326 -12.67 -1.88 31.58
N ASP A 327 -13.18 -2.70 32.48
CA ASP A 327 -12.72 -2.80 33.87
C ASP A 327 -11.43 -3.63 34.03
N VAL A 328 -10.85 -4.13 32.93
CA VAL A 328 -9.64 -4.96 32.95
C VAL A 328 -8.40 -4.13 32.62
N VAL A 329 -7.40 -4.23 33.50
CA VAL A 329 -6.05 -3.68 33.27
C VAL A 329 -5.02 -4.81 33.36
N ARG A 330 -3.94 -4.71 32.58
CA ARG A 330 -2.78 -5.58 32.69
C ARG A 330 -1.55 -4.78 33.09
N THR A 331 -0.84 -5.27 34.09
CA THR A 331 0.43 -4.72 34.57
C THR A 331 1.51 -5.81 34.51
N ARG A 332 2.74 -5.48 34.92
CA ARG A 332 3.84 -6.44 35.03
C ARG A 332 4.28 -6.61 36.47
N ASP A 333 4.56 -7.84 36.86
CA ASP A 333 5.22 -8.16 38.12
C ASP A 333 6.74 -7.93 38.04
N GLU A 334 7.46 -8.19 39.14
CA GLU A 334 8.92 -8.06 39.20
C GLU A 334 9.67 -8.99 38.22
N ASN A 335 9.01 -10.05 37.76
CA ASN A 335 9.51 -11.01 36.77
C ASN A 335 9.00 -10.74 35.36
N TRP A 336 8.39 -9.57 35.11
CA TRP A 336 7.80 -9.16 33.84
C TRP A 336 6.61 -10.01 33.36
N GLN A 337 5.99 -10.77 34.25
CA GLN A 337 4.78 -11.54 33.97
C GLN A 337 3.54 -10.65 34.00
N LEU A 338 2.57 -10.92 33.13
CA LEU A 338 1.33 -10.13 33.09
C LEU A 338 0.46 -10.44 34.31
N ILE A 339 0.13 -9.41 35.08
CA ILE A 339 -0.90 -9.50 36.13
C ILE A 339 -2.18 -8.88 35.57
N THR A 340 -3.30 -9.59 35.73
CA THR A 340 -4.63 -9.04 35.45
C THR A 340 -5.19 -8.39 36.71
N GLY A 341 -5.55 -7.11 36.61
CA GLY A 341 -6.22 -6.35 37.67
C GLY A 341 -7.58 -5.83 37.21
N THR A 342 -8.35 -5.33 38.18
CA THR A 342 -9.64 -4.69 37.94
C THR A 342 -9.56 -3.20 38.29
N ILE A 343 -10.09 -2.35 37.43
CA ILE A 343 -10.12 -0.89 37.57
C ILE A 343 -11.53 -0.35 37.33
N THR A 344 -11.77 0.90 37.71
CA THR A 344 -12.87 1.66 37.12
C THR A 344 -12.49 1.99 35.67
N PRO A 345 -13.36 1.74 34.68
CA PRO A 345 -13.11 2.11 33.29
C PRO A 345 -12.62 3.55 33.14
N ILE A 346 -11.59 3.74 32.33
CA ILE A 346 -11.05 5.07 32.03
C ILE A 346 -11.47 5.49 30.62
N SER A 347 -11.49 6.79 30.39
CA SER A 347 -11.74 7.38 29.07
C SER A 347 -10.69 8.43 28.78
N LEU A 348 -9.96 8.25 27.68
CA LEU A 348 -8.96 9.19 27.19
C LEU A 348 -9.46 9.87 25.93
N SER A 349 -9.04 11.10 25.67
CA SER A 349 -9.44 11.86 24.48
C SER A 349 -8.27 12.61 23.87
N TYR A 350 -8.20 12.54 22.54
CA TYR A 350 -7.11 13.09 21.74
C TYR A 350 -7.68 13.83 20.52
N GLU A 351 -7.18 15.04 20.26
CA GLU A 351 -7.57 15.81 19.07
C GLU A 351 -6.59 15.53 17.92
N LEU A 352 -7.10 15.02 16.80
CA LEU A 352 -6.33 14.82 15.57
C LEU A 352 -6.31 16.10 14.74
N LYS A 353 -5.12 16.51 14.31
CA LYS A 353 -4.94 17.65 13.41
C LYS A 353 -4.63 17.14 12.01
N ASN A 354 -5.62 17.08 11.13
CA ASN A 354 -5.40 16.69 9.75
C ASN A 354 -6.37 17.40 8.79
N SER A 355 -6.36 17.04 7.51
CA SER A 355 -7.39 17.47 6.56
C SER A 355 -8.76 16.90 6.93
N ASP A 356 -9.82 17.64 6.61
CA ASP A 356 -11.21 17.19 6.83
C ASP A 356 -11.48 15.85 6.15
N PHE A 357 -10.90 15.62 4.97
CA PHE A 357 -10.98 14.35 4.26
C PHE A 357 -10.41 13.18 5.07
N VAL A 358 -9.18 13.31 5.56
CA VAL A 358 -8.52 12.26 6.36
C VAL A 358 -9.31 12.01 7.64
N LEU A 359 -9.72 13.06 8.35
CA LEU A 359 -10.49 12.93 9.58
C LEU A 359 -11.83 12.24 9.33
N HIS A 360 -12.51 12.59 8.24
CA HIS A 360 -13.78 11.97 7.85
C HIS A 360 -13.61 10.50 7.49
N PHE A 361 -12.56 10.15 6.74
CA PHE A 361 -12.26 8.76 6.39
C PHE A 361 -12.05 7.89 7.64
N VAL A 362 -11.18 8.32 8.57
CA VAL A 362 -10.94 7.54 9.80
C VAL A 362 -12.21 7.47 10.65
N GLU A 363 -12.97 8.58 10.76
CA GLU A 363 -14.26 8.59 11.46
C GLU A 363 -15.28 7.62 10.85
N GLU A 364 -15.39 7.57 9.52
CA GLU A 364 -16.33 6.70 8.80
C GLU A 364 -15.96 5.22 8.97
N VAL A 365 -14.66 4.87 8.89
CA VAL A 365 -14.19 3.49 9.15
C VAL A 365 -14.54 3.07 10.57
N ILE A 366 -14.20 3.88 11.58
CA ILE A 366 -14.43 3.54 12.99
C ILE A 366 -15.93 3.42 13.30
N ASN A 367 -16.75 4.36 12.81
CA ASN A 367 -18.19 4.32 13.02
C ASN A 367 -18.84 3.10 12.36
N THR A 368 -18.35 2.71 11.18
CA THR A 368 -18.85 1.53 10.46
C THR A 368 -18.50 0.22 11.17
N ILE A 369 -17.37 0.16 11.89
CA ILE A 369 -16.97 -1.01 12.69
C ILE A 369 -17.82 -1.17 13.96
N ASN A 370 -18.27 -0.05 14.52
CA ASN A 370 -19.04 -0.02 15.77
C ASN A 370 -20.53 -0.39 15.59
N HIS A 371 -21.01 -0.52 14.34
CA HIS A 371 -22.41 -0.75 13.97
C HIS A 371 -22.56 -2.02 13.13
#